data_AF-A0A7C7DUS7-F1
#
_entry.id   AF-A0A7C7DUS7-F1
#
_cell.length_a   1.000
_cell.length_b   1.000
_cell.length_c   1.000
_cell.angle_alpha   90.00
_cell.angle_beta   90.00
_cell.angle_gamma   90.00
#
_symmetry.space_group_name_H-M   'P 1'
#
loop_
_entity.id
_entity.type
_entity.pdbx_description
1 polymer ?
#
loop_
_entity_poly.entity_id
_entity_poly.type
_entity_poly.pdbx_seq_one_letter_code
_entity_poly.pdbx_strand_id
1 'polypeptide(L)' 'MINLHPNILEFEGRKAFVVISYAEFLEIEEQLQELEDIKMLRQAKAQEADAPTVSLAEMRASYGLDNAEA' A
#
# COMPACT_ATOMS: atom_id res chain seq x y z
N MET A 1 2.15 -11.22 -7.63
CA MET A 1 3.08 -12.26 -7.13
C MET A 1 4.40 -11.99 -7.81
N ILE A 2 5.41 -11.56 -7.05
CA ILE A 2 6.71 -11.16 -7.60
C ILE A 2 7.43 -12.42 -8.10
N ASN A 3 8.03 -12.35 -9.28
CA ASN A 3 8.80 -13.45 -9.84
C ASN A 3 10.30 -13.19 -9.62
N LEU A 4 10.85 -13.80 -8.58
CA LEU A 4 12.25 -13.61 -8.16
C LEU A 4 13.14 -14.75 -8.65
N HIS A 5 14.34 -14.42 -9.12
CA HIS A 5 15.39 -15.34 -9.54
C HIS A 5 16.64 -15.17 -8.67
N PRO A 6 16.55 -15.47 -7.36
CA PRO A 6 17.64 -15.25 -6.44
C PRO A 6 18.83 -16.19 -6.72
N ASN A 7 20.04 -15.64 -6.68
CA ASN A 7 21.26 -16.41 -6.55
C ASN A 7 21.70 -16.45 -5.08
N ILE A 8 21.76 -17.63 -4.49
CA ILE A 8 22.06 -17.81 -3.07
C ILE A 8 23.56 -18.11 -2.91
N LEU A 9 24.25 -17.29 -2.13
CA LEU A 9 25.64 -17.49 -1.77
C LEU A 9 25.72 -18.18 -0.41
N GLU A 10 26.47 -19.28 -0.36
CA GLU A 10 26.69 -20.05 0.86
C GLU A 10 28.05 -19.72 1.49
N PHE A 11 28.08 -19.66 2.81
CA PHE A 11 29.30 -19.55 3.61
C PHE A 11 29.28 -20.65 4.68
N GLU A 12 30.34 -21.45 4.74
CA GLU A 12 30.45 -22.62 5.63
C GLU A 12 29.26 -23.60 5.53
N GLY A 13 28.76 -23.82 4.31
CA GLY A 13 27.62 -24.71 4.06
C GLY A 13 26.27 -24.15 4.53
N ARG A 14 26.19 -22.86 4.89
CA ARG A 14 24.95 -22.17 5.23
C ARG A 14 24.66 -21.05 4.24
N LYS A 15 23.40 -20.93 3.82
CA LYS A 15 22.91 -19.81 3.02
C LYS A 15 23.15 -18.50 3.77
N ALA A 16 24.04 -17.67 3.28
CA ALA A 16 24.49 -16.46 3.97
C ALA A 16 23.98 -15.19 3.29
N PHE A 17 23.99 -15.16 1.95
CA PHE A 17 23.56 -14.00 1.19
C PHE A 17 22.69 -14.40 0.00
N VAL A 18 21.86 -13.46 -0.45
CA VAL A 18 21.07 -13.59 -1.68
C VAL A 18 21.39 -12.40 -2.56
N VAL A 19 21.71 -12.69 -3.81
CA VAL A 19 21.90 -11.69 -4.86
C VAL A 19 20.69 -11.75 -5.78
N ILE A 20 20.02 -10.62 -5.94
CA ILE A 20 18.92 -10.42 -6.87
C ILE A 20 19.30 -9.29 -7.83
N SER A 21 18.66 -9.25 -8.99
CA SER A 21 18.83 -8.12 -9.90
C SER A 21 18.24 -6.84 -9.29
N TYR A 22 18.71 -5.70 -9.77
CA TYR A 22 18.19 -4.42 -9.29
C TYR A 22 16.71 -4.23 -9.60
N ALA A 23 16.24 -4.73 -10.75
CA ALA A 23 14.82 -4.69 -11.11
C ALA A 23 13.96 -5.47 -10.12
N GLU A 24 14.39 -6.68 -9.73
CA GLU A 24 13.69 -7.49 -8.73
C GLU A 24 13.71 -6.84 -7.35
N PHE A 25 14.79 -6.14 -7.00
CA PHE A 25 14.85 -5.36 -5.75
C PHE A 25 13.79 -4.24 -5.76
N LEU A 26 13.67 -3.49 -6.86
CA LEU A 26 12.65 -2.44 -6.99
C LEU A 26 11.23 -3.00 -6.90
N GLU A 27 10.95 -4.13 -7.56
CA GLU A 27 9.63 -4.79 -7.47
C GLU A 27 9.29 -5.17 -6.03
N ILE A 28 10.28 -5.63 -5.24
CA ILE A 28 10.09 -5.91 -3.81
C ILE A 28 9.76 -4.64 -3.04
N GLU A 29 10.50 -3.55 -3.26
CA GLU A 29 10.24 -2.27 -2.59
C GLU A 29 8.82 -1.75 -2.88
N GLU A 30 8.39 -1.79 -4.15
CA GLU A 30 7.06 -1.36 -4.56
C GLU A 30 5.95 -2.16 -3.86
N GLN A 31 6.08 -3.50 -3.81
CA GLN A 31 5.09 -4.34 -3.12
C GLN A 31 5.07 -4.12 -1.61
N LEU A 32 6.23 -3.87 -1.00
CA LEU A 32 6.30 -3.55 0.43
C LEU A 32 5.62 -2.22 0.73
N GLN A 33 5.79 -1.23 -0.16
CA GLN A 33 5.14 0.07 -0.02
C GLN A 33 3.62 -0.05 -0.17
N GLU A 34 3.13 -0.78 -1.18
CA GLU A 34 1.69 -1.04 -1.35
C GLU A 34 1.09 -1.74 -0.12
N LEU A 35 1.83 -2.71 0.44
CA LEU A 35 1.39 -3.40 1.66
C LEU A 35 1.30 -2.47 2.87
N GLU A 36 2.21 -1.51 2.99
CA GLU A 36 2.17 -0.51 4.07
C GLU A 36 0.97 0.44 3.88
N ASP A 37 0.72 0.92 2.67
CA ASP A 37 -0.45 1.74 2.35
C ASP A 37 -1.76 1.03 2.71
N ILE A 38 -1.86 -0.28 2.42
CA ILE A 38 -3.02 -1.09 2.79
C ILE A 38 -3.18 -1.19 4.31
N LYS A 39 -2.09 -1.35 5.08
CA LYS A 39 -2.17 -1.36 6.54
C LYS A 39 -2.67 -0.02 7.06
N MET A 40 -2.13 1.09 6.55
CA MET A 40 -2.56 2.43 6.93
C MET A 40 -4.04 2.63 6.63
N LEU A 41 -4.52 2.21 5.44
CA LEU A 41 -5.93 2.28 5.09
C LEU A 41 -6.81 1.45 6.04
N ARG A 42 -6.39 0.24 6.41
CA ARG A 42 -7.12 -0.60 7.38
C ARG A 42 -7.19 0.04 8.75
N GLN A 43 -6.08 0.64 9.20
CA GLN A 43 -6.04 1.35 10.47
C GLN A 43 -6.96 2.57 10.46
N ALA A 44 -6.91 3.39 9.40
CA ALA A 44 -7.80 4.55 9.25
C ALA A 44 -9.27 4.13 9.25
N LYS A 45 -9.63 3.07 8.52
CA LYS A 45 -10.99 2.50 8.53
C LYS A 45 -11.44 2.04 9.90
N ALA A 46 -10.54 1.44 10.70
CA ALA A 46 -10.87 1.01 12.05
C ALA A 46 -11.06 2.19 13.01
N GLN A 47 -10.27 3.26 12.87
CA GLN A 47 -10.38 4.49 13.67
C GLN A 47 -11.65 5.28 13.35
N GLU A 48 -12.03 5.31 12.07
CA GLU A 48 -13.20 6.05 11.57
C GLU A 48 -14.50 5.21 11.58
N ALA A 49 -14.46 3.96 12.07
CA ALA A 49 -15.59 3.03 11.98
C ALA A 49 -16.88 3.57 12.61
N ASP A 50 -16.73 4.26 13.75
CA ASP A 50 -17.85 4.86 14.51
C ASP A 50 -17.86 6.39 14.41
N ALA A 51 -17.04 6.96 13.52
CA ALA A 51 -16.96 8.40 13.36
C ALA A 51 -18.27 8.97 12.75
N PRO A 52 -18.67 10.19 13.12
CA PRO A 52 -19.82 10.85 12.50
C PRO A 52 -19.62 10.96 10.99
N THR A 53 -20.59 10.45 10.23
CA THR A 53 -20.60 10.56 8.77
C THR A 53 -21.57 11.64 8.32
N VAL A 54 -21.31 12.22 7.16
CA VAL A 54 -22.23 13.15 6.48
C VAL A 54 -22.61 12.56 5.13
N SER A 55 -23.80 12.89 4.64
CA SER A 55 -24.20 12.50 3.30
C SER A 55 -23.36 13.21 2.24
N LEU A 56 -23.28 12.61 1.06
CA LEU A 56 -22.62 13.21 -0.11
C LEU A 56 -23.24 14.57 -0.48
N ALA A 57 -24.54 14.76 -0.26
CA ALA A 57 -25.23 16.02 -0.50
C ALA A 57 -24.82 17.11 0.52
N GLU A 58 -24.79 16.78 1.82
CA GLU A 58 -24.35 17.70 2.87
C GLU A 58 -22.87 18.07 2.72
N MET A 59 -22.04 17.12 2.30
CA MET A 59 -20.64 17.39 1.96
C MET A 59 -20.53 18.31 0.75
N ARG A 60 -21.26 18.08 -0.33
CA ARG A 60 -21.25 18.99 -1.49
C ARG A 60 -21.67 20.41 -1.10
N ALA A 61 -22.68 20.54 -0.24
CA ALA A 61 -23.14 21.83 0.24
C ALA A 61 -22.09 22.55 1.10
N SER A 62 -21.40 21.82 1.98
CA SER A 62 -20.36 22.42 2.81
C SER A 62 -19.12 22.87 2.01
N TYR A 63 -18.85 22.25 0.87
CA TYR A 63 -17.78 22.64 -0.05
C TYR A 63 -18.23 23.55 -1.21
N GLY A 64 -19.50 23.98 -1.26
CA GLY A 64 -20.03 24.87 -2.30
C GLY A 64 -20.14 24.21 -3.69
N LEU A 65 -20.25 22.89 -3.74
CA LEU A 65 -20.31 22.07 -4.96
C LEU A 65 -21.74 21.75 -5.42
N ASP A 66 -22.74 22.43 -4.86
CA ASP A 66 -24.17 22.20 -5.15
C ASP A 66 -24.59 22.54 -6.58
N ASN A 67 -23.71 23.20 -7.34
CA ASN A 67 -24.00 23.74 -8.68
C ASN A 67 -23.34 22.97 -9.83
N ALA A 68 -22.85 21.73 -9.62
CA ALA A 68 -22.41 20.89 -10.74
C ALA A 68 -23.61 20.08 -11.27
N GLU A 69 -24.10 20.50 -12.44
CA GLU A 69 -25.30 20.05 -13.14
C GLU A 69 -25.42 18.52 -13.34
N ALA A 70 -26.68 18.11 -13.52
CA ALA A 70 -27.20 16.77 -13.77
C ALA A 70 -26.77 16.15 -15.11
#